data_AF-A0A7V9U967-F1
#
_entry.id   AF-A0A7V9U967-F1
#
_cell.length_a   1.000
_cell.length_b   1.000
_cell.length_c   1.000
_cell.angle_alpha   90.00
_cell.angle_beta   90.00
_cell.angle_gamma   90.00
#
_symmetry.space_group_name_H-M   'P 1'
#
loop_
_entity.id
_entity.type
_entity.pdbx_description
1 polymer ?
#
loop_
_entity_poly.entity_id
_entity_poly.type
_entity_poly.pdbx_seq_one_letter_code
_entity_poly.pdbx_strand_id
1 'polypeptide(L)'
;MARRVLLHIGTMKSATTYLQGLCSANAQRLAEQGLLWPPEELPFLAAADLVGRDTERPGHQGAWAELVQSFRQHHGDAVWSNELIAPLGPGKIKRLVRGMEPAEVEVVLTARDLSRVIPSHWQTTLKNGSTTTWSDFAAAVCAEPAHDGNVPRSKDIGSWFWRRHDLAAIL
;
A
#
# COMPACT_ATOMS: atom_id res chain seq x y z
N MET A 1 -8.30 13.27 -17.84
CA MET A 1 -7.65 13.16 -16.52
C MET A 1 -8.73 12.94 -15.51
N ALA A 2 -8.57 11.94 -14.64
CA ALA A 2 -9.48 11.66 -13.56
C ALA A 2 -9.67 12.93 -12.73
N ARG A 3 -10.91 13.18 -12.29
CA ARG A 3 -11.24 14.30 -11.43
C ARG A 3 -10.63 14.13 -10.04
N ARG A 4 -10.74 12.92 -9.50
CA ARG A 4 -10.25 12.53 -8.19
C ARG A 4 -9.65 11.13 -8.23
N VAL A 5 -8.57 10.92 -7.48
CA VAL A 5 -7.93 9.61 -7.27
C VAL A 5 -8.07 9.25 -5.79
N LEU A 6 -8.83 8.19 -5.52
CA LEU A 6 -8.92 7.58 -4.19
C LEU A 6 -7.71 6.67 -3.98
N LEU A 7 -6.81 7.09 -3.09
CA LEU A 7 -5.59 6.38 -2.74
C LEU A 7 -5.82 5.53 -1.49
N HIS A 8 -6.14 4.25 -1.69
CA HIS A 8 -6.31 3.31 -0.58
C HIS A 8 -4.97 2.67 -0.21
N ILE A 9 -4.43 3.06 0.95
CA ILE A 9 -3.05 2.73 1.37
C ILE A 9 -2.95 1.59 2.38
N GLY A 10 -4.03 0.88 2.66
CA GLY A 10 -4.06 -0.12 3.74
C GLY A 10 -4.42 0.53 5.08
N THR A 11 -3.91 0.10 6.23
CA THR A 11 -2.60 -0.54 6.48
C THR A 11 -2.49 -2.00 6.07
N MET A 12 -1.28 -2.55 6.07
CA MET A 12 -1.09 -3.94 5.73
C MET A 12 -1.86 -4.83 6.72
N LYS A 13 -2.50 -5.90 6.24
CA LYS A 13 -3.33 -6.82 7.05
C LYS A 13 -4.65 -6.23 7.59
N SER A 14 -5.10 -5.09 7.06
CA SER A 14 -6.42 -4.48 7.34
C SER A 14 -7.57 -4.99 6.46
N ALA A 15 -7.39 -6.13 5.79
CA ALA A 15 -8.32 -6.69 4.78
C ALA A 15 -8.35 -5.95 3.42
N THR A 16 -7.24 -5.31 3.03
CA THR A 16 -7.05 -4.71 1.70
C THR A 16 -7.35 -5.68 0.56
N THR A 17 -6.88 -6.93 0.65
CA THR A 17 -7.12 -7.97 -0.35
C THR A 17 -8.60 -8.29 -0.54
N TYR A 18 -9.42 -8.22 0.52
CA TYR A 18 -10.87 -8.44 0.40
C TYR A 18 -11.52 -7.30 -0.40
N LEU A 19 -11.19 -6.04 -0.09
CA LEU A 19 -11.67 -4.88 -0.83
C LEU A 19 -11.22 -4.91 -2.29
N GLN A 20 -9.93 -5.20 -2.54
CA GLN A 20 -9.39 -5.34 -3.88
C GLN A 20 -10.12 -6.43 -4.67
N GLY A 21 -10.34 -7.60 -4.08
CA GLY A 21 -11.08 -8.70 -4.72
C GLY A 21 -12.53 -8.31 -5.06
N LEU A 22 -13.24 -7.63 -4.16
CA LEU A 22 -14.59 -7.13 -4.43
C LEU A 22 -14.61 -6.11 -5.57
N CYS A 23 -13.67 -5.16 -5.59
CA CYS A 23 -13.58 -4.17 -6.64
C CYS A 23 -13.22 -4.78 -7.99
N SER A 24 -12.25 -5.70 -8.04
CA SER A 24 -11.90 -6.44 -9.25
C SER A 24 -13.08 -7.24 -9.79
N ALA A 25 -13.82 -7.95 -8.92
CA ALA A 25 -15.02 -8.70 -9.31
C ALA A 25 -16.18 -7.82 -9.83
N ASN A 26 -16.16 -6.52 -9.51
CA ASN A 26 -17.20 -5.56 -9.92
C ASN A 26 -16.65 -4.44 -10.82
N ALA A 27 -15.49 -4.62 -11.45
CA ALA A 27 -14.81 -3.56 -12.19
C ALA A 27 -15.69 -2.93 -13.29
N GLN A 28 -16.49 -3.73 -14.00
CA GLN A 28 -17.44 -3.21 -14.99
C GLN A 28 -18.49 -2.29 -14.36
N ARG A 29 -19.08 -2.70 -13.23
CA ARG A 29 -20.11 -1.91 -12.51
C ARG A 29 -19.53 -0.62 -11.95
N LEU A 30 -18.27 -0.63 -11.54
CA LEU A 30 -17.54 0.57 -11.13
C LEU A 30 -17.33 1.51 -12.32
N ALA A 31 -16.92 0.98 -13.47
CA ALA A 31 -16.72 1.76 -14.69
C ALA A 31 -18.02 2.41 -15.20
N GLU A 32 -19.15 1.70 -15.14
CA GLU A 32 -20.50 2.23 -15.46
C GLU A 32 -20.89 3.41 -14.56
N GLN A 33 -20.35 3.48 -13.34
CA GLN A 33 -20.53 4.59 -12.40
C GLN A 33 -19.43 5.66 -12.52
N GLY A 34 -18.57 5.56 -13.53
CA GLY A 34 -17.47 6.49 -13.75
C GLY A 34 -16.28 6.30 -12.82
N LEU A 35 -16.19 5.18 -12.09
CA LEU A 35 -15.05 4.83 -11.24
C LEU A 35 -14.10 3.87 -11.95
N LEU A 36 -12.90 4.35 -12.28
CA LEU A 36 -11.83 3.53 -12.85
C LEU A 36 -11.23 2.64 -11.76
N TRP A 37 -11.37 1.33 -11.93
CA TRP A 37 -10.58 0.31 -11.25
C TRP A 37 -9.52 -0.22 -12.22
N PRO A 38 -8.21 0.00 -11.98
CA PRO A 38 -7.16 -0.45 -12.87
C PRO A 38 -7.11 -1.98 -13.02
N PRO A 39 -6.53 -2.52 -14.11
CA PRO A 39 -6.30 -3.94 -14.27
C PRO A 39 -5.55 -4.54 -13.07
N GLU A 40 -5.94 -5.75 -12.66
CA GLU A 40 -5.62 -6.34 -11.35
C GLU A 40 -4.14 -6.27 -10.92
N GLU A 41 -3.21 -6.49 -11.84
CA GLU A 41 -1.77 -6.50 -11.55
C GLU A 41 -1.13 -5.10 -11.53
N LEU A 42 -1.70 -4.15 -12.26
CA LEU A 42 -1.09 -2.84 -12.48
C LEU A 42 -0.91 -2.03 -11.18
N PRO A 43 -1.87 -1.97 -10.24
CA PRO A 43 -1.70 -1.30 -8.95
C PRO A 43 -0.49 -1.78 -8.14
N PHE A 44 -0.21 -3.08 -8.15
CA PHE A 44 0.93 -3.67 -7.44
C PHE A 44 2.24 -3.37 -8.14
N LEU A 45 2.31 -3.57 -9.46
CA LEU A 45 3.50 -3.30 -10.25
C LEU A 45 3.89 -1.81 -10.19
N ALA A 46 2.91 -0.92 -10.28
CA ALA A 46 3.11 0.52 -10.13
C ALA A 46 3.63 0.92 -8.75
N ALA A 47 3.12 0.29 -7.69
CA ALA A 47 3.61 0.53 -6.34
C ALA A 47 5.06 0.02 -6.17
N ALA A 48 5.38 -1.17 -6.71
CA ALA A 48 6.73 -1.71 -6.71
C ALA A 48 7.72 -0.79 -7.45
N ASP A 49 7.35 -0.31 -8.64
CA ASP A 49 8.12 0.66 -9.44
C ASP A 49 8.37 1.98 -8.70
N LEU A 50 7.29 2.56 -8.14
CA LEU A 50 7.38 3.82 -7.39
C LEU A 50 8.26 3.68 -6.14
N VAL A 51 8.19 2.54 -5.45
CA VAL A 51 9.02 2.23 -4.29
C VAL A 51 10.45 1.86 -4.69
N GLY A 52 10.71 1.49 -5.95
CA GLY A 52 12.00 0.95 -6.38
C GLY A 52 12.29 -0.40 -5.70
N ARG A 53 11.24 -1.23 -5.53
CA ARG A 53 11.34 -2.55 -4.94
C ARG A 53 11.40 -3.58 -6.05
N ASP A 54 12.49 -4.35 -6.10
CA ASP A 54 12.55 -5.53 -6.94
C ASP A 54 11.46 -6.52 -6.54
N THR A 55 10.76 -7.04 -7.54
CA THR A 55 9.74 -8.07 -7.39
C THR A 55 10.04 -9.18 -8.38
N GLU A 56 9.75 -10.41 -7.99
CA GLU A 56 9.83 -11.59 -8.87
C GLU A 56 8.83 -11.50 -10.03
N ARG A 57 7.84 -10.60 -9.95
CA ARG A 57 6.88 -10.35 -11.03
C ARG A 57 7.55 -9.51 -12.13
N PRO A 58 7.61 -10.00 -13.38
CA PRO A 58 8.11 -9.20 -14.49
C PRO A 58 7.19 -7.99 -14.75
N GLY A 59 7.72 -6.96 -15.40
CA GLY A 59 6.92 -5.82 -15.86
C GLY A 59 6.68 -4.71 -14.84
N HIS A 60 7.36 -4.69 -13.69
CA HIS A 60 7.26 -3.55 -12.77
C HIS A 60 7.92 -2.29 -13.34
N GLN A 61 8.95 -2.39 -14.17
CA GLN A 61 9.61 -1.24 -14.77
C GLN A 61 8.64 -0.46 -15.68
N GLY A 62 8.33 0.79 -15.33
CA GLY A 62 7.43 1.65 -16.10
C GLY A 62 5.96 1.53 -15.70
N ALA A 63 5.59 0.57 -14.87
CA ALA A 63 4.21 0.37 -14.43
C ALA A 63 3.65 1.57 -13.66
N TRP A 64 4.51 2.35 -12.97
CA TRP A 64 4.08 3.62 -12.36
C TRP A 64 3.59 4.62 -13.41
N ALA A 65 4.32 4.76 -14.52
CA ALA A 65 3.96 5.68 -15.59
C ALA A 65 2.68 5.22 -16.31
N GLU A 66 2.54 3.90 -16.51
CA GLU A 66 1.34 3.29 -17.08
C GLU A 66 0.10 3.55 -16.22
N LEU A 67 0.19 3.34 -14.90
CA LEU A 67 -0.91 3.62 -13.99
C LEU A 67 -1.31 5.10 -14.02
N VAL A 68 -0.35 6.03 -13.94
CA VAL A 68 -0.61 7.47 -14.08
C VAL A 68 -1.26 7.80 -15.42
N GLN A 69 -0.84 7.17 -16.50
CA GLN A 69 -1.43 7.38 -17.82
C GLN A 69 -2.89 6.92 -17.88
N SER A 70 -3.24 5.81 -17.22
CA SER A 70 -4.64 5.36 -17.10
C SER A 70 -5.52 6.42 -16.42
N PHE A 71 -5.02 7.04 -15.35
CA PHE A 71 -5.73 8.13 -14.67
C PHE A 71 -5.84 9.36 -15.57
N ARG A 72 -4.81 9.68 -16.37
CA ARG A 72 -4.85 10.78 -17.34
C ARG A 72 -5.88 10.61 -18.44
N GLN A 73 -6.15 9.38 -18.85
CA GLN A 73 -7.11 9.07 -19.91
C GLN A 73 -8.56 8.97 -19.41
N HIS A 74 -8.76 8.79 -18.11
CA HIS A 74 -10.09 8.73 -17.52
C HIS A 74 -10.70 10.14 -17.32
N HIS A 75 -12.03 10.24 -17.24
CA HIS A 75 -12.75 11.50 -17.02
C HIS A 75 -13.56 11.54 -15.72
N GLY A 76 -13.73 10.40 -15.03
CA GLY A 76 -14.43 10.30 -13.75
C GLY A 76 -13.46 10.20 -12.57
N ASP A 77 -13.82 9.40 -11.57
CA ASP A 77 -12.96 9.12 -10.42
C ASP A 77 -12.14 7.85 -10.68
N ALA A 78 -11.00 7.69 -10.01
CA ALA A 78 -10.19 6.48 -10.09
C ALA A 78 -9.78 6.00 -8.70
N VAL A 79 -9.49 4.70 -8.56
CA VAL A 79 -8.96 4.13 -7.32
C VAL A 79 -7.58 3.55 -7.55
N TRP A 80 -6.67 3.83 -6.63
CA TRP A 80 -5.44 3.07 -6.48
C TRP A 80 -5.36 2.44 -5.10
N SER A 81 -5.50 1.12 -5.03
CA SER A 81 -5.44 0.36 -3.78
C SER A 81 -4.16 -0.47 -3.70
N ASN A 82 -3.19 -0.05 -2.88
CA ASN A 82 -2.01 -0.86 -2.59
C ASN A 82 -1.33 -0.44 -1.29
N GLU A 83 -1.11 -1.37 -0.36
CA GLU A 83 -0.50 -1.07 0.94
C GLU A 83 1.01 -0.81 0.90
N LEU A 84 1.70 -1.12 -0.21
CA LEU A 84 3.13 -0.80 -0.35
C LEU A 84 3.41 0.71 -0.34
N ILE A 85 2.38 1.53 -0.57
CA ILE A 85 2.53 2.99 -0.64
C ILE A 85 2.27 3.69 0.71
N ALA A 86 1.76 2.99 1.74
CA ALA A 86 1.63 3.56 3.09
C ALA A 86 2.97 4.03 3.68
N PRO A 87 4.06 3.23 3.68
CA PRO A 87 5.33 3.63 4.30
C PRO A 87 6.21 4.52 3.41
N LEU A 88 5.63 5.27 2.46
CA LEU A 88 6.42 6.10 1.55
C LEU A 88 7.09 7.27 2.30
N GLY A 89 8.37 7.50 2.01
CA GLY A 89 9.05 8.69 2.50
C GLY A 89 8.64 9.97 1.76
N PRO A 90 8.92 11.16 2.31
CA PRO A 90 8.48 12.45 1.76
C PRO A 90 8.83 12.66 0.27
N GLY A 91 10.02 12.24 -0.18
CA GLY A 91 10.41 12.36 -1.58
C GLY A 91 9.55 11.53 -2.54
N LYS A 92 9.15 10.31 -2.12
CA LYS A 92 8.29 9.44 -2.92
C LYS A 92 6.83 9.90 -2.87
N ILE A 93 6.37 10.43 -1.74
CA ILE A 93 5.06 11.09 -1.63
C ILE A 93 4.97 12.26 -2.61
N LYS A 94 5.99 13.13 -2.67
CA LYS A 94 6.03 14.24 -3.65
C LYS A 94 5.95 13.72 -5.09
N ARG A 95 6.66 12.64 -5.43
CA ARG A 95 6.60 12.00 -6.76
C ARG A 95 5.20 11.44 -7.03
N LEU A 96 4.58 10.79 -6.05
CA LEU A 96 3.23 10.22 -6.13
C LEU A 96 2.22 11.33 -6.43
N VAL A 97 2.16 12.36 -5.59
CA VAL A 97 1.20 13.46 -5.69
C VAL A 97 1.38 14.20 -7.02
N ARG A 98 2.61 14.51 -7.43
CA ARG A 98 2.89 15.12 -8.74
C ARG A 98 2.39 14.26 -9.91
N GLY A 99 2.45 12.95 -9.79
CA GLY A 99 1.91 12.03 -10.80
C GLY A 99 0.38 12.13 -10.94
N MET A 100 -0.31 12.54 -9.88
CA MET A 100 -1.77 12.67 -9.84
C MET A 100 -2.26 14.08 -10.20
N GLU A 101 -1.41 15.09 -10.29
CA GLU A 101 -1.83 16.44 -10.69
C GLU A 101 -2.43 16.46 -12.12
N PRO A 102 -3.51 17.23 -12.36
CA PRO A 102 -4.25 18.12 -11.44
C PRO A 102 -5.39 17.46 -10.64
N ALA A 103 -5.51 16.13 -10.62
CA ALA A 103 -6.59 15.45 -9.91
C ALA A 103 -6.52 15.69 -8.40
N GLU A 104 -7.68 15.75 -7.75
CA GLU A 104 -7.77 15.72 -6.29
C GLU A 104 -7.31 14.34 -5.78
N VAL A 105 -6.48 14.32 -4.74
CA VAL A 105 -6.03 13.06 -4.11
C VAL A 105 -6.73 12.91 -2.78
N GLU A 106 -7.55 11.86 -2.66
CA GLU A 106 -8.24 11.51 -1.41
C GLU A 106 -7.61 10.24 -0.83
N VAL A 107 -7.05 10.33 0.37
CA VAL A 107 -6.38 9.19 1.01
C VAL A 107 -7.39 8.39 1.84
N VAL A 108 -7.47 7.10 1.56
CA VAL A 108 -8.31 6.15 2.30
C VAL A 108 -7.41 5.22 3.11
N LEU A 109 -7.57 5.25 4.42
CA LEU A 109 -6.87 4.38 5.37
C LEU A 109 -7.87 3.45 6.05
N THR A 110 -7.63 2.14 5.94
CA THR A 110 -8.28 1.09 6.69
C THR A 110 -7.38 0.64 7.85
N ALA A 111 -7.92 0.61 9.06
CA ALA A 111 -7.20 0.16 10.24
C ALA A 111 -7.79 -1.14 10.79
N ARG A 112 -6.97 -1.90 11.50
CA ARG A 112 -7.39 -3.11 12.21
C ARG A 112 -6.70 -3.17 13.56
N ASP A 113 -7.40 -3.73 14.53
CA ASP A 113 -6.87 -4.00 15.87
C ASP A 113 -5.47 -4.67 15.82
N LEU A 114 -4.50 -4.05 16.52
CA LEU A 114 -3.10 -4.47 16.51
C LEU A 114 -2.91 -5.89 17.06
N SER A 115 -3.70 -6.32 18.04
CA SER A 115 -3.63 -7.67 18.61
C SER A 115 -3.93 -8.75 17.57
N ARG A 116 -4.68 -8.41 16.51
CA ARG A 116 -4.93 -9.30 15.36
C ARG A 116 -3.91 -9.11 14.23
N VAL A 117 -3.39 -7.90 14.06
CA VAL A 117 -2.41 -7.59 13.00
C VAL A 117 -1.05 -8.24 13.30
N ILE A 118 -0.55 -8.16 14.53
CA ILE A 118 0.74 -8.73 14.96
C ILE A 118 0.86 -10.23 14.59
N PRO A 119 -0.02 -11.13 15.06
CA PRO A 119 0.05 -12.55 14.70
C PRO A 119 -0.21 -12.81 13.21
N SER A 120 -1.10 -12.05 12.57
CA SER A 120 -1.37 -12.20 11.14
C SER A 120 -0.16 -11.85 10.27
N HIS A 121 0.62 -10.86 10.70
CA HIS A 121 1.83 -10.44 10.04
C HIS A 121 2.96 -11.46 10.21
N TRP A 122 3.20 -11.94 11.44
CA TRP A 122 4.14 -13.03 11.69
C TRP A 122 3.83 -14.29 10.84
N GLN A 123 2.56 -14.68 10.75
CA GLN A 123 2.17 -15.80 9.88
C GLN A 123 2.47 -15.52 8.40
N THR A 124 2.40 -14.26 7.98
CA THR A 124 2.74 -13.86 6.61
C THR A 124 4.24 -13.93 6.37
N THR A 125 5.08 -13.54 7.36
CA THR A 125 6.54 -13.69 7.23
C THR A 125 6.94 -15.17 7.16
N LEU A 126 6.30 -16.05 7.94
CA LEU A 126 6.50 -17.51 7.85
C LEU A 126 6.14 -18.07 6.47
N LYS A 127 4.99 -17.66 5.92
CA LYS A 127 4.57 -18.06 4.55
C LYS A 127 5.56 -17.59 3.49
N ASN A 128 6.25 -16.49 3.75
CA ASN A 128 7.30 -15.94 2.89
C ASN A 128 8.70 -16.49 3.23
N GLY A 129 8.80 -17.58 3.99
CA GLY A 129 10.05 -18.30 4.25
C GLY A 129 10.84 -17.86 5.47
N SER A 130 10.32 -16.95 6.30
CA SER A 130 10.94 -16.62 7.59
C SER A 130 10.92 -17.84 8.53
N THR A 131 11.97 -17.98 9.34
CA THR A 131 12.09 -18.98 10.40
C THR A 131 12.00 -18.37 11.81
N THR A 132 11.71 -17.07 11.92
CA THR A 132 11.63 -16.37 13.21
C THR A 132 10.51 -16.95 14.07
N THR A 133 10.85 -17.32 15.31
CA THR A 133 9.86 -17.83 16.26
C THR A 133 8.86 -16.75 16.66
N TRP A 134 7.69 -17.16 17.15
CA TRP A 134 6.71 -16.22 17.67
C TRP A 134 7.29 -15.34 18.80
N SER A 135 8.02 -15.94 19.73
CA SER A 135 8.61 -15.24 20.87
C SER A 135 9.60 -14.16 20.43
N ASP A 136 10.48 -14.47 19.47
CA ASP A 136 11.47 -13.51 18.96
C ASP A 136 10.78 -12.37 18.18
N PHE A 137 9.77 -12.71 17.37
CA PHE A 137 9.01 -11.71 16.63
C PHE A 137 8.26 -10.77 17.58
N ALA A 138 7.54 -11.30 18.57
CA ALA A 138 6.81 -10.52 19.55
C ALA A 138 7.75 -9.65 20.39
N ALA A 139 8.89 -10.20 20.82
CA ALA A 139 9.91 -9.45 21.53
C ALA A 139 10.44 -8.27 20.68
N ALA A 140 10.72 -8.49 19.39
CA ALA A 140 11.19 -7.43 18.50
C ALA A 140 10.14 -6.32 18.27
N VAL A 141 8.87 -6.69 18.09
CA VAL A 141 7.77 -5.71 17.96
C VAL A 141 7.59 -4.89 19.24
N CYS A 142 7.70 -5.51 20.41
CA CYS A 142 7.59 -4.83 21.71
C CYS A 142 8.84 -4.03 22.10
N ALA A 143 10.03 -4.47 21.66
CA ALA A 143 11.32 -3.83 21.97
C ALA A 143 11.56 -2.54 21.19
N GLU A 144 10.77 -2.27 20.13
CA GLU A 144 10.75 -0.98 19.46
C GLU A 144 9.58 -0.07 19.90
N PRO A 145 9.63 0.55 21.10
CA PRO A 145 8.79 1.70 21.41
C PRO A 145 9.65 2.96 21.51
N ALA A 146 9.66 3.77 20.45
CA ALA A 146 10.09 5.17 20.51
C ALA A 146 9.32 5.96 19.45
N HIS A 147 8.10 6.39 19.80
CA HIS A 147 7.29 7.24 18.93
C HIS A 147 7.69 8.71 19.11
N ASP A 148 8.60 9.18 18.25
CA ASP A 148 8.67 10.59 17.81
C ASP A 148 8.19 10.74 16.34
N GLY A 149 7.56 9.69 15.80
CA GLY A 149 7.15 9.61 14.39
C GLY A 149 8.27 9.17 13.44
N ASN A 150 9.48 8.90 13.94
CA ASN A 150 10.64 8.59 13.10
C ASN A 150 11.08 7.13 13.22
N VAL A 151 10.27 6.19 12.71
CA VAL A 151 10.63 4.76 12.68
C VAL A 151 11.90 4.57 11.83
N PRO A 152 13.01 4.04 12.40
CA PRO A 152 14.25 3.86 11.66
C PRO A 152 14.06 3.04 10.39
N ARG A 153 14.80 3.37 9.32
CA ARG A 153 14.83 2.55 8.10
C ARG A 153 15.79 1.38 8.21
N SER A 154 15.71 0.63 9.29
CA SER A 154 16.45 -0.61 9.49
C SER A 154 15.71 -1.79 8.83
N LYS A 155 16.37 -2.95 8.74
CA LYS A 155 15.77 -4.21 8.25
C LYS A 155 15.39 -5.15 9.40
N ASP A 156 15.50 -4.71 10.65
CA ASP A 156 15.03 -5.50 11.77
C ASP A 156 13.50 -5.63 11.74
N ILE A 157 13.01 -6.59 12.51
CA ILE A 157 11.63 -7.03 12.50
C ILE A 157 10.69 -5.95 13.03
N GLY A 158 11.09 -5.26 14.11
CA GLY A 158 10.28 -4.24 14.78
C GLY A 158 10.04 -3.05 13.85
N SER A 159 11.11 -2.52 13.26
CA SER A 159 11.01 -1.34 12.40
C SER A 159 10.34 -1.68 11.06
N TRP A 160 10.52 -2.90 10.55
CA TRP A 160 9.77 -3.36 9.39
C TRP A 160 8.27 -3.48 9.67
N PHE A 161 7.90 -3.98 10.86
CA PHE A 161 6.52 -4.05 11.29
C PHE A 161 5.92 -2.64 11.46
N TRP A 162 6.50 -1.80 12.31
CA TRP A 162 5.92 -0.51 12.69
C TRP A 162 5.79 0.47 11.53
N ARG A 163 6.73 0.49 10.57
CA ARG A 163 6.58 1.32 9.35
C ARG A 163 5.29 1.08 8.58
N ARG A 164 4.69 -0.11 8.68
CA ARG A 164 3.49 -0.50 7.91
C ARG A 164 2.20 -0.49 8.72
N HIS A 165 2.30 -0.33 10.04
CA HIS A 165 1.18 -0.51 10.96
C HIS A 165 1.00 0.62 11.97
N ASP A 166 2.02 1.48 12.15
CA ASP A 166 1.90 2.67 12.98
C ASP A 166 1.04 3.72 12.25
N LEU A 167 -0.24 3.80 12.64
CA LEU A 167 -1.19 4.73 12.06
C LEU A 167 -0.79 6.19 12.29
N ALA A 168 -0.16 6.51 13.43
CA ALA A 168 0.22 7.87 13.78
C ALA A 168 1.45 8.35 12.99
N ALA A 169 2.34 7.44 12.59
CA ALA A 169 3.46 7.76 11.71
C ALA A 169 3.10 7.77 10.21
N ILE A 170 1.99 7.12 9.82
CA ILE A 170 1.51 7.07 8.43
C ILE A 170 0.68 8.32 8.06
N LEU A 171 -0.04 8.89 9.03
CA LEU A 171 -0.84 10.12 8.87
C LEU A 171 0.00 11.38 9.15
#